data_AF-A0A0N5B454-F1
#
_entry.id   AF-A0A0N5B454-F1
#
_cell.length_a   1.000
_cell.length_b   1.000
_cell.length_c   1.000
_cell.angle_alpha   90.00
_cell.angle_beta   90.00
_cell.angle_gamma   90.00
#
_symmetry.space_group_name_H-M   'P 1'
#
loop_
_entity.id
_entity.type
_entity.pdbx_description
1 polymer ?
#
loop_
_entity_poly.entity_id
_entity_poly.type
_entity_poly.pdbx_seq_one_letter_code
_entity_poly.pdbx_strand_id
1 'polypeptide(L)'
;MGTFKQLRLLLWKNILQQIRSPIFTLFETVVPIFLISLSFGLMIGLRGTFEKKYNQTDYSGWPVTGSYLDLLIPANIKSMDETLLDYSIFLDDKPPRCQFLQVTSNNYSILNKTVDVGIEFVYAPETKYTKLIMNEIVRRFTQNDVFHNPIQFDNIPKILNITLPGEIQGIINSFNFTTLNIHGNTRGYESESAMLKDLEITFANHCNNSIIGGI
;
A
#
# COMPACT_ATOMS: atom_id res chain seq x y z
N MET A 1 19.61 59.61 -35.61
CA MET A 1 19.97 58.16 -35.53
C MET A 1 18.90 57.46 -34.71
N GLY A 2 18.22 56.45 -35.26
CA GLY A 2 17.08 55.81 -34.59
C GLY A 2 17.54 54.90 -33.45
N THR A 3 16.95 55.07 -32.26
CA THR A 3 17.25 54.36 -31.02
C THR A 3 17.27 52.83 -31.19
N PHE A 4 16.40 52.29 -32.05
CA PHE A 4 16.37 50.88 -32.43
C PHE A 4 17.63 50.40 -33.15
N LYS A 5 18.20 51.22 -34.04
CA LYS A 5 19.46 50.88 -34.72
C LYS A 5 20.61 50.84 -33.73
N GLN A 6 20.59 51.69 -32.71
CA GLN A 6 21.59 51.72 -31.65
C GLN A 6 21.45 50.51 -30.70
N LEU A 7 20.23 50.13 -30.31
CA LEU A 7 19.97 48.92 -29.52
C LEU A 7 20.43 47.65 -30.25
N ARG A 8 20.13 47.52 -31.55
CA ARG A 8 20.59 46.39 -32.36
C ARG A 8 22.11 46.30 -32.41
N LEU A 9 22.79 47.43 -32.53
CA LEU A 9 24.25 47.51 -32.57
C LEU A 9 24.87 47.14 -31.22
N LEU A 10 24.25 47.55 -30.12
CA LEU A 10 24.65 47.20 -28.75
C LEU A 10 24.44 45.70 -28.47
N LEU A 11 23.30 45.12 -28.85
CA LEU A 11 23.05 43.68 -28.74
C LEU A 11 24.05 42.88 -29.58
N TRP A 12 24.30 43.30 -30.82
CA TRP A 12 25.27 42.64 -31.70
C TRP A 12 26.70 42.71 -31.14
N LYS A 13 27.07 43.86 -30.56
CA LYS A 13 28.37 44.02 -29.89
C LYS A 13 28.49 43.10 -28.68
N ASN A 14 27.47 43.01 -27.84
CA ASN A 14 27.47 42.11 -26.68
C ASN A 14 27.52 40.63 -27.09
N ILE A 15 26.78 40.23 -28.11
CA ILE A 15 26.81 38.86 -28.66
C ILE A 15 28.21 38.53 -29.19
N LEU A 16 28.83 39.42 -29.97
CA LEU A 16 30.20 39.23 -30.48
C LEU A 16 31.23 39.17 -29.36
N GLN A 17 31.03 39.93 -28.27
CA GLN A 17 31.92 39.94 -27.12
C GLN A 17 31.79 38.65 -26.29
N GLN A 18 30.58 38.09 -26.20
CA GLN A 18 30.32 36.79 -25.58
C GLN A 18 30.96 35.65 -26.41
N ILE A 19 30.85 35.68 -27.75
CA ILE A 19 31.53 34.72 -28.65
C ILE A 19 33.06 34.74 -28.51
N ARG A 20 33.66 35.89 -28.13
CA ARG A 20 35.11 36.03 -27.87
C ARG A 20 35.59 35.41 -26.56
N SER A 21 34.70 35.01 -25.66
CA SER A 21 35.01 34.18 -24.49
C SER A 21 34.44 32.77 -24.70
N PRO A 22 34.99 32.02 -25.67
CA PRO A 22 34.35 30.80 -26.20
C PRO A 22 34.17 29.74 -25.12
N ILE A 23 35.11 29.65 -24.18
CA ILE A 23 35.08 28.65 -23.10
C ILE A 23 33.95 28.96 -22.11
N PHE A 24 33.80 30.21 -21.69
CA PHE A 24 32.76 30.60 -20.73
C PHE A 24 31.35 30.44 -21.32
N THR A 25 31.15 30.89 -22.56
CA THR A 25 29.86 30.74 -23.26
C THR A 25 29.50 29.29 -23.56
N LEU A 26 30.52 28.44 -23.83
CA LEU A 26 30.31 27.01 -24.00
C LEU A 26 29.86 26.35 -22.69
N PHE A 27 30.51 26.63 -21.56
CA PHE A 27 30.07 26.10 -20.27
C PHE A 27 28.68 26.62 -19.84
N GLU A 28 28.42 27.92 -20.04
CA GLU A 28 27.13 28.56 -19.74
C GLU A 28 25.96 27.93 -20.52
N THR A 29 26.21 27.44 -21.74
CA THR A 29 25.18 26.84 -22.59
C THR A 29 25.11 25.32 -22.42
N VAL A 30 26.26 24.64 -22.39
CA VAL A 30 26.34 23.17 -22.39
C VAL A 30 25.97 22.58 -21.03
N VAL A 31 26.38 23.21 -19.91
CA VAL A 31 26.11 22.66 -18.58
C VAL A 31 24.61 22.61 -18.28
N PRO A 32 23.81 23.67 -18.50
CA PRO A 32 22.36 23.59 -18.30
C PRO A 32 21.69 22.57 -19.24
N ILE A 33 22.08 22.53 -20.51
CA ILE A 33 21.52 21.56 -21.47
C ILE A 33 21.83 20.13 -21.05
N PHE A 34 23.07 19.88 -20.60
CA PHE A 34 23.48 18.56 -20.11
C PHE A 34 22.69 18.16 -18.86
N LEU A 35 22.54 19.04 -17.87
CA LEU A 35 21.78 18.76 -16.65
C LEU A 35 20.30 18.51 -16.92
N ILE A 36 19.70 19.27 -17.83
CA ILE A 36 18.30 19.10 -18.28
C ILE A 36 18.17 17.76 -19.01
N SER A 37 19.04 17.46 -19.96
CA SER A 37 19.04 16.19 -20.70
C SER A 37 19.29 14.99 -19.78
N LEU A 38 20.13 15.12 -18.76
CA LEU A 38 20.38 14.06 -17.79
C LEU A 38 19.14 13.81 -16.94
N SER A 39 18.50 14.87 -16.44
CA SER A 39 17.27 14.77 -15.63
C SER A 39 16.12 14.14 -16.42
N PHE A 40 15.84 14.64 -17.63
CA PHE A 40 14.79 14.09 -18.48
C PHE A 40 15.15 12.70 -19.03
N GLY A 41 16.42 12.47 -19.36
CA GLY A 41 16.91 11.17 -19.80
C GLY A 41 16.77 10.10 -18.73
N LEU A 42 17.07 10.43 -17.46
CA LEU A 42 16.81 9.56 -16.31
C LEU A 42 15.32 9.33 -16.12
N MET A 43 14.49 10.38 -16.18
CA MET A 43 13.04 10.25 -16.04
C MET A 43 12.44 9.32 -17.11
N ILE A 44 12.87 9.46 -18.36
CA ILE A 44 12.43 8.60 -19.48
C ILE A 44 13.00 7.18 -19.36
N GLY A 45 14.28 7.04 -19.02
CA GLY A 45 14.94 5.74 -18.90
C GLY A 45 14.40 4.91 -17.73
N LEU A 46 14.03 5.57 -16.64
CA LEU A 46 13.43 4.95 -15.46
C LEU A 46 11.91 4.85 -15.54
N ARG A 47 11.29 5.40 -16.59
CA ARG A 47 9.84 5.40 -16.80
C ARG A 47 9.23 4.01 -16.67
N GLY A 48 9.84 2.99 -17.28
CA GLY A 48 9.34 1.62 -17.20
C GLY A 48 9.39 1.00 -15.79
N THR A 49 10.22 1.54 -14.90
CA THR A 49 10.34 1.06 -13.52
C THR A 49 9.31 1.74 -12.61
N PHE A 50 9.06 3.05 -12.81
CA PHE A 50 8.19 3.85 -11.95
C PHE A 50 6.76 4.04 -12.48
N GLU A 51 6.57 4.18 -13.79
CA GLU A 51 5.25 4.27 -14.43
C GLU A 51 4.77 2.89 -14.87
N LYS A 52 4.42 2.04 -13.90
CA LYS A 52 3.76 0.77 -14.19
C LYS A 52 2.27 1.01 -14.38
N LYS A 53 1.75 0.66 -15.55
CA LYS A 53 0.31 0.55 -15.78
C LYS A 53 -0.09 -0.89 -15.50
N TYR A 54 -1.03 -1.07 -14.59
CA TYR A 54 -1.60 -2.37 -14.30
C TYR A 54 -2.95 -2.47 -14.98
N ASN A 55 -3.16 -3.54 -15.73
CA ASN A 55 -4.45 -3.79 -16.36
C ASN A 55 -5.38 -4.43 -15.32
N GLN A 56 -6.60 -3.91 -15.19
CA GLN A 56 -7.58 -4.43 -14.23
C GLN A 56 -7.91 -5.90 -14.48
N THR A 57 -7.83 -6.36 -15.74
CA THR A 57 -8.10 -7.77 -16.11
C THR A 57 -7.02 -8.75 -15.68
N ASP A 58 -5.84 -8.26 -15.26
CA ASP A 58 -4.76 -9.11 -14.76
C ASP A 58 -5.01 -9.54 -13.29
N TYR A 59 -5.93 -8.87 -12.59
CA TYR A 59 -6.26 -9.15 -11.20
C TYR A 59 -7.48 -10.06 -11.09
N SER A 60 -7.38 -11.06 -10.22
CA SER A 60 -8.52 -11.91 -9.89
C SER A 60 -9.57 -11.10 -9.13
N GLY A 61 -10.85 -11.35 -9.41
CA GLY A 61 -11.94 -10.71 -8.70
C GLY A 61 -11.92 -11.08 -7.21
N TRP A 62 -11.91 -10.08 -6.35
CA TRP A 62 -11.95 -10.29 -4.90
C TRP A 62 -13.38 -10.57 -4.41
N PRO A 63 -13.63 -11.67 -3.68
CA PRO A 63 -14.92 -11.89 -3.05
C PRO A 63 -15.09 -10.96 -1.84
N VAL A 64 -15.96 -9.95 -1.93
CA VAL A 64 -16.23 -9.01 -0.84
C VAL A 64 -17.48 -9.42 -0.08
N THR A 65 -17.32 -9.75 1.20
CA THR A 65 -18.40 -10.14 2.12
C THR A 65 -18.81 -9.02 3.07
N GLY A 66 -17.95 -8.00 3.25
CA GLY A 66 -18.14 -6.94 4.24
C GLY A 66 -17.92 -7.41 5.67
N SER A 67 -16.97 -8.34 5.88
CA SER A 67 -16.64 -8.92 7.18
C SER A 67 -15.15 -9.24 7.30
N TYR A 68 -14.72 -9.69 8.48
CA TYR A 68 -13.33 -10.13 8.72
C TYR A 68 -12.84 -11.19 7.73
N LEU A 69 -13.75 -11.94 7.10
CA LEU A 69 -13.39 -12.94 6.08
C LEU A 69 -12.68 -12.30 4.88
N ASP A 70 -12.96 -11.05 4.56
CA ASP A 70 -12.33 -10.33 3.45
C ASP A 70 -10.84 -10.10 3.69
N LEU A 71 -10.38 -10.16 4.94
CA LEU A 71 -8.95 -10.08 5.27
C LEU A 71 -8.21 -11.38 4.97
N LEU A 72 -8.93 -12.50 4.99
CA LEU A 72 -8.38 -13.85 4.88
C LEU A 72 -8.61 -14.47 3.52
N ILE A 73 -9.81 -14.36 2.94
CA ILE A 73 -10.15 -15.09 1.71
C ILE A 73 -9.29 -14.56 0.55
N PRO A 74 -8.45 -15.39 -0.11
CA PRO A 74 -7.65 -14.95 -1.24
C PRO A 74 -8.52 -14.73 -2.48
N ALA A 75 -8.08 -13.85 -3.37
CA ALA A 75 -8.72 -13.69 -4.67
C ALA A 75 -8.63 -14.97 -5.51
N ASN A 76 -7.56 -15.77 -5.32
CA ASN A 76 -7.39 -17.07 -5.94
C ASN A 76 -7.09 -18.16 -4.91
N ILE A 77 -8.09 -19.02 -4.66
CA ILE A 77 -7.99 -20.13 -3.69
C ILE A 77 -6.89 -21.14 -4.05
N LYS A 78 -6.52 -21.27 -5.33
CA LYS A 78 -5.53 -22.26 -5.78
C LYS A 78 -4.09 -21.85 -5.48
N SER A 79 -3.82 -20.55 -5.41
CA SER A 79 -2.51 -20.02 -5.06
C SER A 79 -2.45 -19.56 -3.61
N MET A 80 -3.59 -19.22 -2.98
CA MET A 80 -3.64 -18.52 -1.69
C MET A 80 -2.80 -17.25 -1.67
N ASP A 81 -2.51 -16.70 -2.85
CA ASP A 81 -1.85 -15.43 -3.04
C ASP A 81 -2.90 -14.32 -3.12
N GLU A 82 -2.43 -13.09 -2.97
CA GLU A 82 -3.26 -11.90 -3.00
C GLU A 82 -4.22 -11.96 -1.81
N THR A 83 -3.72 -11.66 -0.60
CA THR A 83 -4.50 -11.45 0.62
C THR A 83 -4.11 -10.17 1.33
N LEU A 84 -5.08 -9.55 2.01
CA LEU A 84 -4.82 -8.39 2.87
C LEU A 84 -3.97 -8.80 4.08
N LEU A 85 -4.20 -10.00 4.61
CA LEU A 85 -3.36 -10.61 5.63
C LEU A 85 -2.44 -11.66 5.00
N ASP A 86 -1.14 -11.42 5.06
CA ASP A 86 -0.12 -12.35 4.57
C ASP A 86 -0.08 -13.63 5.44
N TYR A 87 -0.30 -14.79 4.81
CA TYR A 87 -0.32 -16.08 5.49
C TYR A 87 1.03 -16.53 6.05
N SER A 88 2.15 -15.93 5.63
CA SER A 88 3.48 -16.21 6.18
C SER A 88 3.53 -16.05 7.70
N ILE A 89 2.68 -15.16 8.27
CA ILE A 89 2.57 -14.95 9.71
C ILE A 89 2.12 -16.18 10.48
N PHE A 90 1.47 -17.14 9.83
CA PHE A 90 1.01 -18.36 10.48
C PHE A 90 2.08 -19.45 10.42
N LEU A 91 2.85 -19.49 9.35
CA LEU A 91 3.91 -20.46 9.12
C LEU A 91 5.21 -20.14 9.88
N ASP A 92 5.63 -18.88 9.91
CA ASP A 92 6.95 -18.51 10.41
C ASP A 92 6.98 -18.30 11.93
N ASP A 93 8.07 -18.72 12.59
CA ASP A 93 8.29 -18.50 14.03
C ASP A 93 8.40 -17.01 14.40
N LYS A 94 8.63 -16.13 13.41
CA LYS A 94 8.71 -14.68 13.61
C LYS A 94 7.99 -13.96 12.48
N PRO A 95 7.16 -12.95 12.77
CA PRO A 95 6.54 -12.16 11.72
C PRO A 95 7.60 -11.45 10.87
N PRO A 96 7.33 -11.24 9.57
CA PRO A 96 8.17 -10.44 8.69
C PRO A 96 8.46 -9.06 9.29
N ARG A 97 9.66 -8.52 9.03
CA ARG A 97 10.10 -7.23 9.59
C ARG A 97 9.25 -6.03 9.15
N CYS A 98 8.55 -6.14 8.03
CA CYS A 98 7.67 -5.11 7.51
C CYS A 98 6.43 -5.78 6.92
N GLN A 99 5.33 -5.69 7.63
CA GLN A 99 4.01 -6.05 7.12
C GLN A 99 3.19 -4.78 7.01
N PHE A 100 2.27 -4.74 6.03
CA PHE A 100 1.40 -3.59 5.87
C PHE A 100 0.51 -3.42 7.11
N LEU A 101 -0.16 -4.48 7.54
CA LEU A 101 -1.03 -4.47 8.72
C LEU A 101 -0.25 -4.54 10.03
N GLN A 102 -0.81 -3.91 11.07
CA GLN A 102 -0.33 -4.07 12.43
C GLN A 102 -0.67 -5.47 12.96
N VAL A 103 0.36 -6.30 13.07
CA VAL A 103 0.26 -7.67 13.57
C VAL A 103 1.14 -7.81 14.81
N THR A 104 0.56 -8.22 15.92
CA THR A 104 1.26 -8.54 17.15
C THR A 104 1.13 -10.03 17.43
N SER A 105 2.25 -10.71 17.62
CA SER A 105 2.24 -12.12 18.03
C SER A 105 2.71 -12.22 19.49
N ASN A 106 1.83 -12.78 20.32
CA ASN A 106 2.02 -12.87 21.76
C ASN A 106 2.66 -14.21 22.18
N ASN A 107 2.52 -15.26 21.38
CA ASN A 107 3.07 -16.58 21.64
C ASN A 107 3.62 -17.20 20.36
N TYR A 108 4.90 -17.57 20.38
CA TYR A 108 5.65 -18.12 19.24
C TYR A 108 5.88 -19.62 19.38
N SER A 109 4.94 -20.34 20.01
CA SER A 109 5.02 -21.79 20.12
C SER A 109 4.42 -22.45 18.89
N ILE A 110 5.13 -23.43 18.33
CA ILE A 110 4.72 -24.24 17.15
C ILE A 110 3.34 -24.92 17.38
N LEU A 111 2.97 -25.17 18.63
CA LEU A 111 1.75 -25.89 18.99
C LEU A 111 0.60 -25.00 19.47
N ASN A 112 0.86 -23.72 19.78
CA ASN A 112 -0.13 -22.77 20.27
C ASN A 112 0.36 -21.35 19.98
N LYS A 113 0.02 -20.85 18.80
CA LYS A 113 0.38 -19.52 18.35
C LYS A 113 -0.79 -18.56 18.51
N THR A 114 -0.55 -17.35 19.01
CA THR A 114 -1.58 -16.32 19.09
C THR A 114 -1.15 -15.11 18.28
N VAL A 115 -2.00 -14.74 17.33
CA VAL A 115 -1.79 -13.62 16.42
C VAL A 115 -2.95 -12.65 16.62
N ASP A 116 -2.62 -11.43 16.96
CA ASP A 116 -3.56 -10.33 17.12
C ASP A 116 -3.33 -9.33 15.99
N VAL A 117 -4.37 -9.05 15.21
CA VAL A 117 -4.35 -8.09 14.10
C VAL A 117 -5.15 -6.86 14.50
N GLY A 118 -4.49 -5.71 14.51
CA GLY A 118 -5.14 -4.42 14.77
C GLY A 118 -5.57 -3.78 13.45
N ILE A 119 -6.88 -3.52 13.30
CA ILE A 119 -7.42 -2.79 12.15
C ILE A 119 -8.16 -1.54 12.61
N GLU A 120 -8.12 -0.51 11.78
CA GLU A 120 -8.74 0.77 12.05
C GLU A 120 -9.43 1.29 10.78
N PHE A 121 -10.67 1.73 10.94
CA PHE A 121 -11.40 2.43 9.90
C PHE A 121 -11.51 3.91 10.23
N VAL A 122 -11.02 4.75 9.32
CA VAL A 122 -11.15 6.20 9.46
C VAL A 122 -12.40 6.70 8.73
N TYR A 123 -12.98 7.80 9.20
CA TYR A 123 -14.13 8.38 8.48
C TYR A 123 -14.29 9.89 8.70
N ALA A 124 -14.86 10.57 7.71
CA ALA A 124 -15.22 11.98 7.79
C ALA A 124 -16.51 12.29 6.99
N PRO A 125 -17.39 13.20 7.47
CA PRO A 125 -17.33 13.88 8.76
C PRO A 125 -17.83 12.99 9.91
N GLU A 126 -17.29 13.23 11.11
CA GLU A 126 -17.80 12.60 12.33
C GLU A 126 -19.16 13.19 12.69
N THR A 127 -20.19 12.39 12.45
CA THR A 127 -21.57 12.67 12.82
C THR A 127 -22.09 11.51 13.66
N LYS A 128 -23.21 11.73 14.36
CA LYS A 128 -23.87 10.67 15.13
C LYS A 128 -24.20 9.45 14.27
N TYR A 129 -24.62 9.65 13.02
CA TYR A 129 -25.02 8.57 12.12
C TYR A 129 -23.82 7.85 11.51
N THR A 130 -22.82 8.60 11.03
CA THR A 130 -21.59 8.00 10.48
C THR A 130 -20.90 7.14 11.54
N LYS A 131 -20.81 7.62 12.78
CA LYS A 131 -20.28 6.83 13.91
C LYS A 131 -21.01 5.51 14.15
N LEU A 132 -22.35 5.51 14.07
CA LEU A 132 -23.14 4.28 14.25
C LEU A 132 -22.88 3.27 13.12
N ILE A 133 -22.80 3.74 11.87
CA ILE A 133 -22.48 2.89 10.71
C ILE A 133 -21.09 2.30 10.86
N MET A 134 -20.11 3.13 11.19
CA MET A 134 -18.72 2.71 11.32
C MET A 134 -18.50 1.74 12.48
N ASN A 135 -19.22 1.91 13.59
CA ASN A 135 -19.21 0.93 14.69
C ASN A 135 -19.80 -0.42 14.27
N GLU A 136 -20.84 -0.43 13.43
CA GLU A 136 -21.39 -1.67 12.88
C GLU A 136 -20.42 -2.35 11.90
N ILE A 137 -19.69 -1.56 11.10
CA ILE A 137 -18.61 -2.08 10.25
C ILE A 137 -17.53 -2.71 11.13
N VAL A 138 -17.01 -1.99 12.13
CA VAL A 138 -16.02 -2.53 13.08
C VAL A 138 -16.51 -3.82 13.70
N ARG A 139 -17.77 -3.88 14.15
CA ARG A 139 -18.34 -5.09 14.75
C ARG A 139 -18.31 -6.30 13.80
N ARG A 140 -18.40 -6.10 12.49
CA ARG A 140 -18.33 -7.19 11.48
C ARG A 140 -16.92 -7.66 11.19
N PHE A 141 -15.92 -6.82 11.46
CA PHE A 141 -14.51 -7.17 11.28
C PHE A 141 -13.84 -7.60 12.59
N THR A 142 -14.36 -7.22 13.74
CA THR A 142 -13.86 -7.68 15.05
C THR A 142 -14.34 -9.10 15.32
N GLN A 143 -13.39 -10.03 15.43
CA GLN A 143 -13.68 -11.43 15.71
C GLN A 143 -12.55 -12.02 16.56
N ASN A 144 -12.95 -12.72 17.62
CA ASN A 144 -12.03 -13.52 18.43
C ASN A 144 -12.00 -14.94 17.88
N ASP A 145 -10.79 -15.49 17.80
CA ASP A 145 -10.52 -16.85 17.37
C ASP A 145 -11.18 -17.23 16.02
N VAL A 146 -10.76 -16.53 14.97
CA VAL A 146 -11.33 -16.63 13.62
C VAL A 146 -11.29 -18.04 13.04
N PHE A 147 -10.23 -18.81 13.33
CA PHE A 147 -10.03 -20.13 12.72
C PHE A 147 -10.85 -21.24 13.36
N HIS A 148 -11.23 -21.09 14.63
CA HIS A 148 -11.98 -22.11 15.36
C HIS A 148 -13.45 -21.73 15.57
N ASN A 149 -13.81 -20.45 15.43
CA ASN A 149 -15.17 -19.97 15.63
C ASN A 149 -15.51 -18.79 14.68
N PRO A 150 -16.60 -18.84 13.89
CA PRO A 150 -17.60 -19.89 13.73
C PRO A 150 -17.32 -20.90 12.60
N ILE A 151 -16.23 -20.75 11.84
CA ILE A 151 -15.92 -21.57 10.67
C ILE A 151 -14.61 -22.32 10.91
N GLN A 152 -14.68 -23.66 10.92
CA GLN A 152 -13.48 -24.51 10.93
C GLN A 152 -12.92 -24.60 9.50
N PHE A 153 -11.84 -23.87 9.23
CA PHE A 153 -11.23 -23.75 7.89
C PHE A 153 -10.70 -25.08 7.33
N ASP A 154 -10.41 -26.03 8.21
CA ASP A 154 -9.86 -27.37 7.90
C ASP A 154 -10.82 -28.22 7.04
N ASN A 155 -12.12 -27.90 7.07
CA ASN A 155 -13.13 -28.60 6.29
C ASN A 155 -13.38 -27.97 4.91
N ILE A 156 -12.91 -26.75 4.65
CA ILE A 156 -13.18 -26.03 3.39
C ILE A 156 -12.71 -26.82 2.14
N PRO A 157 -11.50 -27.42 2.11
CA PRO A 157 -11.06 -28.16 0.93
C PRO A 157 -11.92 -29.40 0.66
N LYS A 158 -12.39 -30.06 1.72
CA LYS A 158 -13.27 -31.23 1.64
C LYS A 158 -14.67 -30.83 1.17
N ILE A 159 -15.20 -29.72 1.69
CA ILE A 159 -16.51 -29.18 1.31
C ILE A 159 -16.52 -28.76 -0.17
N LEU A 160 -15.44 -28.14 -0.64
CA LEU A 160 -15.32 -27.66 -2.02
C LEU A 160 -14.81 -28.71 -3.01
N ASN A 161 -14.48 -29.93 -2.53
CA ASN A 161 -13.92 -31.02 -3.32
C ASN A 161 -12.71 -30.58 -4.19
N ILE A 162 -11.81 -29.81 -3.59
CA ILE A 162 -10.61 -29.28 -4.25
C ILE A 162 -9.35 -29.98 -3.74
N THR A 163 -8.46 -30.37 -4.65
CA THR A 163 -7.12 -30.84 -4.30
C THR A 163 -6.19 -29.64 -4.21
N LEU A 164 -5.67 -29.36 -3.01
CA LEU A 164 -4.77 -28.24 -2.78
C LEU A 164 -3.30 -28.68 -2.88
N PRO A 165 -2.42 -27.85 -3.47
CA PRO A 165 -0.97 -28.05 -3.44
C PRO A 165 -0.43 -28.26 -2.02
N GLY A 166 0.69 -28.99 -1.89
CA GLY A 166 1.26 -29.36 -0.59
C GLY A 166 1.63 -28.17 0.31
N GLU A 167 2.05 -27.05 -0.29
CA GLU A 167 2.37 -25.81 0.43
C GLU A 167 1.13 -25.19 1.10
N ILE A 168 -0.01 -25.18 0.39
CA ILE A 168 -1.29 -24.69 0.91
C ILE A 168 -1.83 -25.59 2.03
N GLN A 169 -1.61 -26.90 1.96
CA GLN A 169 -1.97 -27.80 3.05
C GLN A 169 -1.21 -27.48 4.33
N GLY A 170 0.05 -27.03 4.23
CA GLY A 170 0.83 -26.54 5.37
C GLY A 170 0.18 -25.32 6.03
N ILE A 171 -0.27 -24.34 5.24
CA ILE A 171 -0.97 -23.15 5.72
C ILE A 171 -2.26 -23.54 6.45
N ILE A 172 -3.12 -24.36 5.84
CA ILE A 172 -4.38 -24.76 6.46
C ILE A 172 -4.14 -25.55 7.75
N ASN A 173 -3.14 -26.44 7.77
CA ASN A 173 -2.81 -27.18 8.98
C ASN A 173 -2.33 -26.25 10.10
N SER A 174 -1.65 -25.14 9.78
CA SER A 174 -1.20 -24.15 10.77
C SER A 174 -2.36 -23.43 11.47
N PHE A 175 -3.54 -23.35 10.83
CA PHE A 175 -4.72 -22.72 11.42
C PHE A 175 -5.23 -23.47 12.65
N ASN A 176 -5.13 -24.81 12.68
CA ASN A 176 -5.52 -25.64 13.83
C ASN A 176 -4.73 -25.35 15.12
N PHE A 177 -3.54 -24.79 15.00
CA PHE A 177 -2.64 -24.52 16.12
C PHE A 177 -2.44 -23.00 16.33
N THR A 178 -3.17 -22.18 15.58
CA THR A 178 -3.08 -20.73 15.64
C THR A 178 -4.42 -20.13 16.03
N THR A 179 -4.44 -19.29 17.06
CA THR A 179 -5.57 -18.43 17.38
C THR A 179 -5.34 -17.07 16.73
N LEU A 180 -6.21 -16.69 15.80
CA LEU A 180 -6.23 -15.37 15.18
C LEU A 180 -7.33 -14.52 15.81
N ASN A 181 -6.96 -13.38 16.40
CA ASN A 181 -7.88 -12.37 16.87
C ASN A 181 -7.76 -11.12 15.99
N ILE A 182 -8.89 -10.57 15.59
CA ILE A 182 -8.96 -9.33 14.81
C ILE A 182 -9.66 -8.29 15.68
N HIS A 183 -8.96 -7.21 15.95
CA HIS A 183 -9.44 -6.10 16.77
C HIS A 183 -9.67 -4.89 15.89
N GLY A 184 -10.95 -4.58 15.65
CA GLY A 184 -11.35 -3.40 14.90
C GLY A 184 -11.55 -2.18 15.77
N ASN A 185 -11.10 -1.03 15.27
CA ASN A 185 -11.36 0.29 15.87
C ASN A 185 -11.81 1.29 14.79
N THR A 186 -12.35 2.42 15.22
CA THR A 186 -12.73 3.53 14.36
C THR A 186 -12.19 4.86 14.83
N ARG A 187 -11.91 5.75 13.87
CA ARG A 187 -11.48 7.12 14.13
C ARG A 187 -12.25 8.09 13.24
N GLY A 188 -13.03 8.95 13.87
CA GLY A 188 -13.77 10.02 13.19
C GLY A 188 -12.95 11.29 13.08
N TYR A 189 -13.15 12.03 11.99
CA TYR A 189 -12.57 13.36 11.77
C TYR A 189 -13.67 14.37 11.47
N GLU A 190 -13.46 15.62 11.87
CA GLU A 190 -14.43 16.69 11.61
C GLU A 190 -14.60 17.00 10.11
N SER A 191 -13.54 16.81 9.31
CA SER A 191 -13.55 17.08 7.87
C SER A 191 -12.64 16.10 7.10
N GLU A 192 -12.96 15.90 5.81
CA GLU A 192 -12.17 15.07 4.90
C GLU A 192 -10.71 15.56 4.79
N SER A 193 -10.50 16.87 4.74
CA SER A 193 -9.16 17.47 4.70
C SER A 193 -8.31 17.10 5.91
N ALA A 194 -8.91 17.08 7.12
CA ALA A 194 -8.22 16.65 8.33
C ALA A 194 -7.87 15.15 8.29
N MET A 195 -8.77 14.32 7.77
CA MET A 195 -8.54 12.88 7.60
C MET A 195 -7.40 12.62 6.60
N LEU A 196 -7.45 13.22 5.41
CA LEU A 196 -6.44 13.03 4.37
C LEU A 196 -5.04 13.42 4.86
N LYS A 197 -4.92 14.52 5.59
CA LYS A 197 -3.64 14.95 6.16
C LYS A 197 -3.06 13.93 7.16
N ASP A 198 -3.91 13.29 7.97
CA ASP A 198 -3.46 12.26 8.90
C ASP A 198 -3.09 10.95 8.18
N LEU A 199 -3.84 10.59 7.12
CA LEU A 199 -3.54 9.45 6.27
C LEU A 199 -2.22 9.61 5.52
N GLU A 200 -1.91 10.81 5.01
CA GLU A 200 -0.62 11.10 4.36
C GLU A 200 0.56 10.86 5.32
N ILE A 201 0.41 11.25 6.58
CA ILE A 201 1.45 11.05 7.60
C ILE A 201 1.56 9.57 7.97
N THR A 202 0.43 8.89 8.12
CA THR A 202 0.40 7.48 8.54
C THR A 202 0.98 6.57 7.45
N PHE A 203 0.52 6.71 6.21
CA PHE A 203 0.98 5.89 5.09
C PHE A 203 2.39 6.20 4.60
N ALA A 204 3.00 7.32 5.04
CA ALA A 204 4.43 7.54 4.84
C ALA A 204 5.27 6.41 5.49
N ASN A 205 4.77 5.84 6.59
CA ASN A 205 5.28 4.58 7.14
C ASN A 205 4.61 3.41 6.41
N HIS A 206 5.38 2.69 5.60
CA HIS A 206 4.87 1.60 4.75
C HIS A 206 4.55 0.31 5.53
N CYS A 207 4.86 0.26 6.82
CA CYS A 207 4.76 -0.94 7.65
C CYS A 207 3.99 -0.64 8.94
N ASN A 208 3.35 -1.68 9.50
CA ASN A 208 2.67 -1.67 10.80
C ASN A 208 1.53 -0.63 10.89
N ASN A 209 0.75 -0.54 9.82
CA ASN A 209 -0.43 0.32 9.74
C ASN A 209 -1.66 -0.42 10.27
N SER A 210 -2.39 0.21 11.17
CA SER A 210 -3.72 -0.25 11.57
C SER A 210 -4.78 0.11 10.52
N ILE A 211 -4.58 1.19 9.76
CA ILE A 211 -5.62 1.74 8.91
C ILE A 211 -5.79 0.91 7.62
N ILE A 212 -7.00 0.39 7.41
CA ILE A 212 -7.33 -0.44 6.24
C ILE A 212 -8.30 0.23 5.27
N GLY A 213 -8.96 1.30 5.69
CA GLY A 213 -9.91 2.01 4.85
C GLY A 213 -10.38 3.32 5.47
N GLY A 214 -10.75 4.26 4.60
CA GLY A 214 -11.35 5.53 4.95
C GLY A 214 -12.63 5.79 4.16
N ILE A 215 -13.64 6.38 4.81
CA ILE A 215 -14.93 6.76 4.20
C ILE A 215 -15.24 8.23 4.46
#